data_AF-G7IAB8-F1
#
_entry.id   AF-G7IAB8-F1
#
_cell.length_a   1.000
_cell.length_b   1.000
_cell.length_c   1.000
_cell.angle_alpha   90.00
_cell.angle_beta   90.00
_cell.angle_gamma   90.00
#
_symmetry.space_group_name_H-M   'P 1'
#
loop_
_entity.id
_entity.type
_entity.pdbx_description
1 polymer ?
#
loop_
_entity_poly.entity_id
_entity_poly.type
_entity_poly.pdbx_seq_one_letter_code
_entity_poly.pdbx_strand_id
1 'polypeptide(L)'
;MTRQNKTPKIAGHISLIKAHNLDRTYICPNGYNLPALSAGRSIWFPGWLNAINENSNSLFLTIGPGDFLVHHAIALGLHTTTLILVKGALDARGSKLMPDKKDFGYSFPCDGPRRGGTCDISAWDAFYLAIFWMLNTIGWVTFYWHWKHITLWQGNVSQFNESSTYLMGWLRDYLWLNSSQLINGYNPFGMNSLSIY
;
A
#
# COMPACT_ATOMS: atom_id res chain seq x y z
N MET A 1 19.10 8.44 35.74
CA MET A 1 18.91 6.99 35.61
C MET A 1 18.64 6.65 34.15
N THR A 2 19.69 6.18 33.48
CA THR A 2 19.76 5.46 32.18
C THR A 2 18.70 5.74 31.10
N ARG A 3 19.05 6.69 30.21
CA ARG A 3 18.54 6.80 28.83
C ARG A 3 18.96 5.53 28.08
N GLN A 4 18.06 4.55 27.94
CA GLN A 4 18.31 3.37 27.14
C GLN A 4 18.44 3.79 25.66
N ASN A 5 19.67 3.69 25.16
CA ASN A 5 20.03 3.78 23.74
C ASN A 5 19.24 2.73 22.93
N LYS A 6 18.13 3.12 22.30
CA LYS A 6 17.69 2.43 21.09
C LYS A 6 18.51 3.00 19.94
N THR A 7 19.60 2.32 19.59
CA THR A 7 20.38 2.61 18.39
C THR A 7 19.51 2.30 17.15
N PRO A 8 19.13 3.27 16.30
CA PRO A 8 18.45 2.98 15.03
C PRO A 8 19.41 2.38 13.97
N LYS A 9 20.53 1.78 14.37
CA LYS A 9 21.59 1.33 13.45
C LYS A 9 21.49 -0.13 13.02
N ILE A 10 20.52 -0.90 13.53
CA ILE A 10 20.34 -2.32 13.16
C ILE A 10 18.84 -2.65 13.02
N ALA A 11 18.08 -1.80 12.32
CA ALA A 11 16.92 -2.32 11.59
C ALA A 11 17.50 -2.98 10.33
N GLY A 12 17.22 -4.27 10.10
CA GLY A 12 17.74 -5.00 8.93
C GLY A 12 17.46 -4.19 7.66
N HIS A 13 18.52 -3.66 7.05
CA HIS A 13 18.40 -2.74 5.92
C HIS A 13 18.10 -3.56 4.66
N ILE A 14 16.82 -3.85 4.43
CA ILE A 14 16.39 -4.56 3.22
C ILE A 14 16.32 -3.53 2.09
N SER A 15 17.23 -3.65 1.11
CA SER A 15 17.26 -2.77 -0.05
C SER A 15 16.48 -3.36 -1.23
N LEU A 16 15.73 -2.51 -1.92
CA LEU A 16 14.98 -2.85 -3.13
C LEU A 16 15.92 -2.94 -4.34
N ILE A 17 16.80 -3.93 -4.38
CA ILE A 17 17.76 -4.10 -5.49
C ILE A 17 17.02 -4.20 -6.84
N LYS A 18 15.87 -4.89 -6.88
CA LYS A 18 15.13 -5.10 -8.13
C LYS A 18 14.40 -3.85 -8.63
N ALA A 19 13.82 -3.04 -7.73
CA ALA A 19 13.19 -1.78 -8.13
C ALA A 19 14.24 -0.72 -8.48
N HIS A 20 15.33 -0.63 -7.71
CA HIS A 20 16.47 0.22 -8.05
C HIS A 20 17.11 -0.19 -9.39
N ASN A 21 17.12 -1.47 -9.72
CA ASN A 21 17.58 -1.94 -11.03
C ASN A 21 16.58 -1.63 -12.15
N LEU A 22 15.27 -1.60 -11.88
CA LEU A 22 14.26 -1.12 -12.84
C LEU A 22 14.43 0.38 -13.11
N ASP A 23 14.59 1.22 -12.09
CA ASP A 23 14.89 2.65 -12.26
C ASP A 23 16.18 2.85 -13.08
N ARG A 24 17.21 2.02 -12.82
CA ARG A 24 18.44 1.97 -13.63
C ARG A 24 18.27 1.38 -15.04
N THR A 25 17.21 0.65 -15.36
CA THR A 25 16.95 0.21 -16.74
C THR A 25 16.29 1.31 -17.58
N TYR A 26 15.54 2.22 -16.96
CA TYR A 26 15.01 3.42 -17.62
C TYR A 26 16.11 4.47 -17.90
N ILE A 27 17.16 4.48 -17.08
CA ILE A 27 18.41 5.23 -17.31
C ILE A 27 19.37 4.29 -18.05
N CYS A 28 19.27 4.24 -19.38
CA CYS A 28 20.00 3.31 -20.26
C CYS A 28 21.26 2.64 -19.67
N PRO A 29 21.34 1.30 -19.67
CA PRO A 29 22.62 0.66 -19.46
C PRO A 29 23.50 0.99 -20.67
N ASN A 30 24.65 1.62 -20.42
CA ASN A 30 25.67 1.79 -21.44
C ASN A 30 26.03 0.40 -22.01
N GLY A 31 25.52 0.04 -23.20
CA GLY A 31 25.90 -1.21 -23.87
C GLY A 31 24.83 -1.97 -24.68
N TYR A 32 23.54 -1.59 -24.67
CA TYR A 32 22.51 -2.33 -25.42
C TYR A 32 21.92 -1.51 -26.58
N ASN A 33 22.19 -1.92 -27.83
CA ASN A 33 21.63 -1.33 -29.05
C ASN A 33 20.22 -1.86 -29.32
N LEU A 34 19.21 -1.30 -28.64
CA LEU A 34 17.80 -1.56 -28.93
C LEU A 34 17.33 -0.69 -30.12
N PRO A 35 16.73 -1.27 -31.18
CA PRO A 35 16.29 -0.51 -32.36
C PRO A 35 15.32 0.64 -32.03
N ALA A 36 14.41 0.41 -31.08
CA ALA A 36 13.47 1.41 -30.59
C ALA A 36 14.16 2.58 -29.87
N LEU A 37 15.26 2.30 -29.16
CA LEU A 37 16.05 3.32 -28.47
C LEU A 37 16.85 4.16 -29.47
N SER A 38 17.39 3.54 -30.52
CA SER A 38 18.08 4.23 -31.61
C SER A 38 17.14 5.17 -32.38
N ALA A 39 15.90 4.73 -32.65
CA ALA A 39 14.90 5.54 -33.33
C ALA A 39 14.32 6.66 -32.44
N GLY A 40 14.23 6.44 -31.12
CA GLY A 40 13.68 7.40 -30.16
C GLY A 40 14.65 8.50 -29.70
N ARG A 41 15.96 8.33 -29.92
CA ARG A 41 17.05 9.22 -29.46
C ARG A 41 16.91 10.68 -29.89
N SER A 42 16.27 10.96 -31.02
CA SER A 42 16.08 12.32 -31.54
C SER A 42 14.65 12.86 -31.34
N ILE A 43 13.73 12.05 -30.82
CA ILE A 43 12.30 12.40 -30.78
C ILE A 43 11.84 12.65 -29.34
N TRP A 44 11.84 11.61 -28.51
CA TRP A 44 11.26 11.66 -27.16
C TRP A 44 12.29 11.35 -26.07
N PHE A 45 13.37 10.66 -26.41
CA PHE A 45 14.32 10.14 -25.44
C PHE A 45 15.13 11.22 -24.68
N PRO A 46 15.59 12.32 -25.29
CA PRO A 46 16.27 13.40 -24.56
C PRO A 46 15.35 14.09 -23.55
N GLY A 47 14.10 14.34 -23.93
CA GLY A 47 13.09 14.92 -23.04
C GLY A 47 12.73 13.97 -21.88
N TRP A 48 12.60 12.67 -22.17
CA TRP A 48 12.39 11.63 -21.16
C TRP A 48 13.54 11.54 -20.14
N LEU A 49 14.79 11.53 -20.62
CA LEU A 49 15.97 11.50 -19.74
C LEU A 49 16.05 12.74 -18.86
N ASN A 50 15.76 13.93 -19.40
CA ASN A 50 15.73 15.14 -18.60
C ASN A 50 14.65 15.05 -17.51
N ALA A 51 13.43 14.62 -17.88
CA ALA A 51 12.30 14.53 -16.96
C ALA A 51 12.50 13.52 -15.82
N ILE A 52 13.22 12.42 -16.03
CA ILE A 52 13.57 11.44 -14.99
C ILE A 52 14.66 11.95 -14.05
N ASN A 53 15.63 12.70 -14.58
CA ASN A 53 16.74 13.21 -13.77
C ASN A 53 16.37 14.51 -13.01
N GLU A 54 15.18 15.06 -13.25
CA GLU A 54 14.65 16.22 -12.55
C GLU A 54 14.08 15.82 -11.17
N ASN A 55 14.76 16.24 -10.11
CA ASN A 55 14.34 15.99 -8.72
C ASN A 55 13.08 16.76 -8.28
N SER A 56 12.57 17.68 -9.10
CA SER A 56 11.35 18.45 -8.84
C SER A 56 10.07 17.69 -9.21
N ASN A 57 10.20 16.60 -9.98
CA ASN A 57 9.07 15.88 -10.53
C ASN A 57 8.77 14.63 -9.69
N SER A 58 7.57 14.08 -9.86
CA SER A 58 7.16 12.81 -9.23
C SER A 58 7.45 11.57 -10.10
N LEU A 59 8.16 11.75 -11.22
CA LEU A 59 8.55 10.68 -12.13
C LEU A 59 9.66 9.83 -11.50
N PHE A 60 9.31 8.60 -11.11
CA PHE A 60 10.22 7.62 -10.49
C PHE A 60 10.96 8.15 -9.26
N LEU A 61 10.20 8.36 -8.18
CA LEU A 61 10.73 8.77 -6.88
C LEU A 61 11.74 7.77 -6.33
N THR A 62 12.77 8.28 -5.66
CA THR A 62 13.76 7.44 -4.97
C THR A 62 13.08 6.46 -4.02
N ILE A 63 13.51 5.20 -4.08
CA ILE A 63 12.91 4.10 -3.34
C ILE A 63 13.84 3.66 -2.21
N GLY A 64 13.29 3.59 -0.99
CA GLY A 64 13.99 3.21 0.23
C GLY A 64 13.51 1.87 0.84
N PRO A 65 14.05 1.51 2.02
CA PRO A 65 13.62 0.32 2.76
C PRO A 65 12.18 0.43 3.30
N GLY A 66 11.70 1.64 3.58
CA GLY A 66 10.32 1.89 3.94
C GLY A 66 9.34 1.53 2.81
N ASP A 67 9.65 1.95 1.59
CA ASP A 67 8.88 1.59 0.40
C ASP A 67 8.81 0.07 0.22
N PHE A 68 9.91 -0.65 0.45
CA PHE A 68 9.93 -2.11 0.38
C PHE A 68 8.90 -2.77 1.27
N LEU A 69 8.88 -2.41 2.56
CA LEU A 69 7.97 -3.01 3.53
C LEU A 69 6.51 -2.74 3.17
N VAL A 70 6.21 -1.52 2.71
CA VAL A 70 4.85 -1.16 2.31
C VAL A 70 4.41 -1.91 1.05
N HIS A 71 5.27 -2.04 0.05
CA HIS A 71 4.95 -2.83 -1.14
C HIS A 71 4.71 -4.31 -0.80
N HIS A 72 5.41 -4.85 0.21
CA HIS A 72 5.14 -6.21 0.71
C HIS A 72 3.81 -6.29 1.46
N ALA A 73 3.44 -5.27 2.24
CA ALA A 73 2.14 -5.20 2.89
C ALA A 73 1.00 -5.09 1.86
N ILE A 74 1.17 -4.29 0.81
CA ILE A 74 0.20 -4.18 -0.30
C ILE A 74 0.08 -5.52 -1.03
N ALA A 75 1.21 -6.19 -1.32
CA ALA A 75 1.19 -7.51 -1.92
C ALA A 75 0.44 -8.51 -1.03
N LEU A 76 0.67 -8.50 0.29
CA LEU A 76 -0.08 -9.33 1.23
C LEU A 76 -1.58 -9.06 1.13
N GLY A 77 -2.02 -7.80 1.17
CA GLY A 77 -3.43 -7.42 1.07
C GLY A 77 -4.09 -7.84 -0.25
N LEU A 78 -3.38 -7.70 -1.37
CA LEU A 78 -3.86 -8.16 -2.67
C LEU A 78 -4.00 -9.69 -2.73
N HIS A 79 -3.01 -10.43 -2.21
CA HIS A 79 -3.07 -11.89 -2.18
C HIS A 79 -4.17 -12.40 -1.25
N THR A 80 -4.36 -11.80 -0.07
CA THR A 80 -5.45 -12.20 0.85
C THR A 80 -6.82 -11.88 0.26
N THR A 81 -7.02 -10.69 -0.31
CA THR A 81 -8.28 -10.32 -0.97
C THR A 81 -8.61 -11.28 -2.12
N THR A 82 -7.61 -11.58 -2.96
CA THR A 82 -7.77 -12.51 -4.09
C THR A 82 -8.07 -13.93 -3.59
N LEU A 83 -7.38 -14.40 -2.55
CA LEU A 83 -7.62 -15.71 -1.96
C LEU A 83 -9.05 -15.86 -1.45
N ILE A 84 -9.59 -14.83 -0.78
CA ILE A 84 -10.96 -14.84 -0.26
C ILE A 84 -11.96 -14.92 -1.42
N LEU A 85 -11.81 -14.09 -2.46
CA LEU A 85 -12.71 -14.07 -3.61
C LEU A 85 -12.65 -15.38 -4.40
N VAL A 86 -11.44 -15.87 -4.71
CA VAL A 86 -11.26 -17.12 -5.46
C VAL A 86 -11.79 -18.31 -4.68
N LYS A 87 -11.49 -18.40 -3.38
CA LYS A 87 -12.06 -19.45 -2.52
C LYS A 87 -13.58 -19.38 -2.49
N GLY A 88 -14.16 -18.20 -2.25
CA GLY A 88 -15.60 -18.00 -2.19
C GLY A 88 -16.31 -18.42 -3.48
N ALA A 89 -15.71 -18.13 -4.64
CA ALA A 89 -16.23 -18.52 -5.94
C ALA A 89 -16.10 -20.03 -6.22
N LEU A 90 -14.98 -20.66 -5.85
CA LEU A 90 -14.75 -22.09 -6.07
C LEU A 90 -15.62 -22.96 -5.16
N ASP A 91 -15.79 -22.56 -3.89
CA ASP A 91 -16.60 -23.28 -2.90
C ASP A 91 -18.10 -22.91 -2.95
N ALA A 92 -18.54 -22.15 -3.96
CA ALA A 92 -19.93 -21.66 -4.08
C ALA A 92 -20.93 -22.78 -4.42
N ARG A 93 -20.53 -23.76 -5.25
CA ARG A 93 -21.41 -24.86 -5.64
C ARG A 93 -21.51 -25.97 -4.60
N GLY A 94 -20.47 -26.12 -3.79
CA GLY A 94 -20.36 -27.17 -2.80
C GLY A 94 -18.97 -27.20 -2.21
N SER A 95 -18.88 -27.57 -0.94
CA SER A 95 -17.62 -27.77 -0.22
C SER A 95 -17.66 -29.12 0.46
N LYS A 96 -16.52 -29.60 0.98
CA LYS A 96 -16.50 -30.85 1.77
C LYS A 96 -17.44 -30.78 3.00
N LEU A 97 -17.59 -29.60 3.59
CA LEU A 97 -18.43 -29.38 4.78
C LEU A 97 -19.94 -29.36 4.42
N MET A 98 -20.29 -28.70 3.32
CA MET A 98 -21.64 -28.54 2.80
C MET A 98 -21.64 -28.82 1.28
N PRO A 99 -21.88 -30.09 0.89
CA PRO A 99 -21.82 -30.51 -0.52
C PRO A 99 -22.96 -29.95 -1.39
N ASP A 100 -24.10 -29.67 -0.77
CA ASP A 100 -25.37 -29.24 -1.35
C ASP A 100 -25.54 -27.71 -1.37
N LYS A 101 -24.44 -26.95 -1.25
CA LYS A 101 -24.47 -25.47 -1.20
C LYS A 101 -25.18 -24.84 -2.40
N LYS A 102 -25.05 -25.43 -3.60
CA LYS A 102 -25.73 -24.96 -4.81
C LYS A 102 -27.25 -24.83 -4.67
N ASP A 103 -27.88 -25.60 -3.78
CA ASP A 103 -29.34 -25.66 -3.66
C ASP A 103 -29.91 -24.50 -2.82
N PHE A 104 -29.05 -23.81 -2.05
CA PHE A 104 -29.41 -22.67 -1.20
C PHE A 104 -29.22 -21.31 -1.89
N GLY A 105 -28.52 -21.27 -3.03
CA GLY A 105 -28.25 -20.04 -3.77
C GLY A 105 -27.03 -19.27 -3.26
N TYR A 106 -26.90 -18.00 -3.68
CA TYR A 106 -25.70 -17.17 -3.47
C TYR A 106 -25.60 -16.58 -2.05
N SER A 107 -26.74 -16.18 -1.48
CA SER A 107 -26.83 -15.47 -0.20
C SER A 107 -27.78 -16.21 0.74
N PHE A 108 -27.24 -16.76 1.83
CA PHE A 108 -27.99 -17.42 2.89
C PHE A 108 -27.18 -17.36 4.21
N PRO A 109 -27.83 -17.37 5.38
CA PRO A 109 -27.16 -17.08 6.65
C PRO A 109 -26.24 -18.20 7.16
N CYS A 110 -26.70 -19.46 7.11
CA CYS A 110 -25.95 -20.65 7.52
C CYS A 110 -26.73 -21.94 7.20
N ASP A 111 -26.09 -23.10 7.37
CA ASP A 111 -26.67 -24.45 7.38
C ASP A 111 -26.77 -24.99 8.83
N GLY A 112 -27.18 -24.11 9.75
CA GLY A 112 -27.36 -24.41 11.17
C GLY A 112 -26.07 -24.73 11.97
N PRO A 113 -26.19 -25.04 13.27
CA PRO A 113 -25.04 -25.26 14.16
C PRO A 113 -24.40 -26.66 14.03
N ARG A 114 -24.94 -27.52 13.16
CA ARG A 114 -24.47 -28.90 13.04
C ARG A 114 -23.06 -28.93 12.41
N ARG A 115 -22.30 -30.01 12.64
CA ARG A 115 -20.94 -30.23 12.09
C ARG A 115 -19.87 -29.21 12.55
N GLY A 116 -20.05 -28.61 13.72
CA GLY A 116 -19.10 -27.64 14.30
C GLY A 116 -19.41 -26.18 14.00
N GLY A 117 -20.52 -25.90 13.30
CA GLY A 117 -20.97 -24.56 12.92
C GLY A 117 -20.69 -24.24 11.45
N THR A 118 -21.65 -23.59 10.79
CA THR A 118 -21.59 -23.22 9.36
C THR A 118 -21.82 -21.72 9.16
N CYS A 119 -21.42 -20.91 10.14
CA CYS A 119 -21.44 -19.45 10.03
C CYS A 119 -20.55 -19.00 8.88
N ASP A 120 -20.95 -17.93 8.19
CA ASP A 120 -20.20 -17.28 7.11
C ASP A 120 -19.77 -18.24 5.98
N ILE A 121 -20.64 -19.20 5.63
CA ILE A 121 -20.34 -20.24 4.64
C ILE A 121 -20.80 -19.87 3.23
N SER A 122 -21.70 -18.89 3.08
CA SER A 122 -22.25 -18.54 1.77
C SER A 122 -21.22 -17.81 0.91
N ALA A 123 -21.44 -17.79 -0.41
CA ALA A 123 -20.57 -17.06 -1.31
C ALA A 123 -20.69 -15.53 -1.11
N TRP A 124 -21.86 -15.07 -0.63
CA TRP A 124 -22.06 -13.70 -0.18
C TRP A 124 -21.18 -13.33 1.02
N ASP A 125 -21.05 -14.22 2.00
CA ASP A 125 -20.23 -13.94 3.19
C ASP A 125 -18.73 -13.83 2.83
N ALA A 126 -18.29 -14.59 1.83
CA ALA A 126 -16.95 -14.44 1.26
C ALA A 126 -16.76 -13.07 0.56
N PHE A 127 -17.76 -12.59 -0.18
CA PHE A 127 -17.73 -11.24 -0.76
C PHE A 127 -17.73 -10.14 0.31
N TYR A 128 -18.55 -10.28 1.34
CA TYR A 128 -18.58 -9.39 2.51
C TYR A 128 -17.19 -9.32 3.19
N LEU A 129 -16.56 -10.47 3.44
CA LEU A 129 -15.22 -10.51 4.02
C LEU A 129 -14.16 -9.89 3.09
N ALA A 130 -14.29 -10.08 1.78
CA ALA A 130 -13.39 -9.48 0.79
C ALA A 130 -13.46 -7.95 0.79
N ILE A 131 -14.61 -7.34 1.08
CA ILE A 131 -14.74 -5.87 1.17
C ILE A 131 -13.86 -5.31 2.30
N PHE A 132 -13.79 -5.96 3.46
CA PHE A 132 -12.92 -5.48 4.55
C PHE A 132 -11.45 -5.48 4.14
N TRP A 133 -11.01 -6.55 3.49
CA TRP A 133 -9.63 -6.67 3.01
C TRP A 133 -9.34 -5.70 1.86
N MET A 134 -10.31 -5.46 0.99
CA MET A 134 -10.23 -4.44 -0.05
C MET A 134 -10.06 -3.04 0.56
N LEU A 135 -10.94 -2.63 1.48
CA LEU A 135 -10.85 -1.31 2.14
C LEU A 135 -9.52 -1.15 2.89
N ASN A 136 -9.06 -2.21 3.54
CA ASN A 136 -7.78 -2.22 4.25
C ASN A 136 -6.59 -2.07 3.27
N THR A 137 -6.58 -2.82 2.17
CA THR A 137 -5.54 -2.76 1.13
C THR A 137 -5.52 -1.39 0.46
N ILE A 138 -6.68 -0.84 0.11
CA ILE A 138 -6.81 0.51 -0.45
C ILE A 138 -6.32 1.55 0.56
N GLY A 139 -6.67 1.41 1.84
CA GLY A 139 -6.19 2.28 2.91
C GLY A 139 -4.66 2.28 3.04
N TRP A 140 -4.02 1.11 2.93
CA TRP A 140 -2.56 1.02 2.94
C TRP A 140 -1.92 1.74 1.75
N VAL A 141 -2.49 1.58 0.55
CA VAL A 141 -1.99 2.24 -0.66
C VAL A 141 -2.15 3.77 -0.56
N THR A 142 -3.30 4.26 -0.09
CA THR A 142 -3.56 5.70 0.01
C THR A 142 -2.72 6.36 1.12
N PHE A 143 -2.56 5.72 2.27
CA PHE A 143 -1.68 6.21 3.33
C PHE A 143 -0.22 6.27 2.89
N TYR A 144 0.25 5.25 2.18
CA TYR A 144 1.58 5.24 1.59
C TYR A 144 1.80 6.41 0.64
N TRP A 145 0.90 6.54 -0.33
CA TRP A 145 0.98 7.59 -1.34
C TRP A 145 0.93 8.97 -0.68
N HIS A 146 -0.02 9.20 0.23
CA HIS A 146 -0.21 10.48 0.89
C HIS A 146 1.03 10.90 1.70
N TRP A 147 1.59 9.99 2.52
CA TRP A 147 2.77 10.32 3.32
C TRP A 147 4.01 10.57 2.44
N LYS A 148 4.19 9.78 1.38
CA LYS A 148 5.31 9.97 0.44
C LYS A 148 5.21 11.32 -0.27
N HIS A 149 4.03 11.76 -0.68
CA HIS A 149 3.86 13.07 -1.32
C HIS A 149 3.96 14.26 -0.35
N ILE A 150 3.45 14.15 0.88
CA ILE A 150 3.63 15.22 1.89
C ILE A 150 5.12 15.49 2.14
N THR A 151 5.91 14.43 2.32
CA THR A 151 7.35 14.57 2.62
C THR A 151 8.15 15.14 1.45
N LEU A 152 7.71 14.89 0.21
CA LEU A 152 8.25 15.54 -0.98
C LEU A 152 7.87 17.02 -1.06
N TRP A 153 6.60 17.36 -0.85
CA TRP A 153 6.13 18.75 -0.89
C TRP A 153 6.73 19.61 0.23
N GLN A 154 7.06 19.02 1.37
CA GLN A 154 7.80 19.68 2.45
C GLN A 154 9.32 19.75 2.21
N GLY A 155 9.84 19.06 1.18
CA GLY A 155 11.27 18.97 0.91
C GLY A 155 12.07 18.12 1.92
N ASN A 156 11.39 17.35 2.79
CA ASN A 156 12.00 16.55 3.85
C ASN A 156 11.82 15.04 3.61
N VAL A 157 12.52 14.52 2.60
CA VAL A 157 12.42 13.11 2.19
C VAL A 157 13.03 12.15 3.22
N SER A 158 13.97 12.61 4.05
CA SER A 158 14.60 11.77 5.08
C SER A 158 13.61 11.32 6.15
N GLN A 159 12.60 12.15 6.46
CA GLN A 159 11.55 11.81 7.41
C GLN A 159 10.85 10.51 7.02
N PHE A 160 10.43 10.38 5.75
CA PHE A 160 9.79 9.14 5.29
C PHE A 160 10.77 7.96 5.32
N ASN A 161 11.98 8.14 4.78
CA ASN A 161 12.94 7.05 4.64
C ASN A 161 13.38 6.43 5.97
N GLU A 162 13.48 7.22 7.04
CA GLU A 162 13.89 6.73 8.36
C GLU A 162 12.71 6.23 9.20
N SER A 163 11.58 6.93 9.20
CA SER A 163 10.46 6.65 10.11
C SER A 163 9.49 5.59 9.60
N SER A 164 9.37 5.39 8.28
CA SER A 164 8.39 4.45 7.68
C SER A 164 8.73 2.97 7.89
N THR A 165 9.94 2.66 8.34
CA THR A 165 10.42 1.28 8.56
C THR A 165 9.81 0.59 9.77
N TYR A 166 9.14 1.33 10.65
CA TYR A 166 8.48 0.81 11.84
C TYR A 166 7.10 1.45 12.04
N LEU A 167 6.14 0.68 12.56
CA LEU A 167 4.74 1.12 12.68
C LEU A 167 4.55 2.37 13.55
N MET A 168 5.39 2.60 14.56
CA MET A 168 5.29 3.81 15.39
C MET A 168 5.56 5.11 14.60
N GLY A 169 6.34 5.06 13.51
CA GLY A 169 6.54 6.21 12.63
C GLY A 169 5.26 6.60 11.92
N TRP A 170 4.50 5.61 11.42
CA TRP A 170 3.18 5.82 10.82
C TRP A 170 2.18 6.44 11.80
N LEU A 171 2.21 6.02 13.06
CA LEU A 171 1.31 6.56 14.07
C LEU A 171 1.69 8.00 14.47
N ARG A 172 2.96 8.24 14.80
CA ARG A 172 3.41 9.53 15.36
C ARG A 172 3.62 10.59 14.28
N ASP A 173 4.37 10.25 13.24
CA ASP A 173 4.87 11.24 12.27
C ASP A 173 3.92 11.43 11.08
N TYR A 174 3.01 10.47 10.86
CA TYR A 174 1.98 10.58 9.84
C TYR A 174 0.60 10.89 10.43
N LEU A 175 -0.03 9.96 11.16
CA LEU A 175 -1.41 10.14 11.63
C LEU A 175 -1.53 11.27 12.65
N TRP A 176 -0.72 11.25 13.71
CA TRP A 176 -0.82 12.23 14.79
C TRP A 176 -0.38 13.62 14.34
N LEU A 177 0.78 13.74 13.68
CA LEU A 177 1.30 15.05 13.25
C LEU A 177 0.38 15.75 12.23
N ASN A 178 -0.11 15.04 11.22
CA ASN A 178 -0.91 15.65 10.14
C ASN A 178 -2.40 15.80 10.48
N SER A 179 -2.89 15.21 11.57
CA SER A 179 -4.27 15.45 12.03
C SER A 179 -4.40 16.74 12.86
N SER A 180 -3.29 17.36 13.26
CA SER A 180 -3.31 18.53 14.15
C SER A 180 -4.11 19.72 13.60
N GLN A 181 -4.07 19.99 12.29
CA GLN A 181 -4.86 21.06 11.67
C GLN A 181 -6.34 20.69 11.59
N LEU A 182 -6.66 19.43 11.29
CA LEU A 182 -8.03 18.91 11.17
C LEU A 182 -8.75 19.01 12.52
N ILE A 183 -8.15 18.49 13.59
CA ILE A 183 -8.78 18.48 14.92
C ILE A 183 -8.92 19.88 15.53
N ASN A 184 -8.11 20.85 15.08
CA ASN A 184 -8.20 22.25 15.50
C ASN A 184 -9.04 23.10 14.54
N GLY A 185 -9.83 22.47 13.65
CA GLY A 185 -10.79 23.16 12.80
C GLY A 185 -11.82 23.95 13.62
N TYR A 186 -12.18 23.42 14.78
CA TYR A 186 -12.92 24.11 15.84
C TYR A 186 -12.22 23.86 17.17
N ASN A 187 -12.10 24.90 18.00
CA ASN A 187 -11.54 24.80 19.34
C ASN A 187 -12.30 25.72 20.30
N PRO A 188 -12.04 25.67 21.62
CA PRO A 188 -12.74 26.51 22.58
C PRO A 188 -12.60 28.03 22.36
N PHE A 189 -11.67 28.46 21.51
CA PHE A 189 -11.37 29.86 21.22
C PHE A 189 -11.98 30.35 19.90
N GLY A 190 -12.49 29.46 19.05
CA GLY A 190 -13.09 29.84 17.76
C GLY A 190 -13.14 28.69 16.75
N MET A 191 -13.55 29.01 15.53
CA MET A 191 -13.65 28.07 14.41
C MET A 191 -13.00 28.65 13.16
N ASN A 192 -12.40 27.78 12.34
CA ASN A 192 -11.85 28.14 11.03
C ASN A 192 -12.62 27.43 9.89
N SER A 193 -12.16 27.61 8.65
CA SER A 193 -12.77 27.02 7.45
C SER A 193 -12.64 25.49 7.34
N LEU A 194 -11.87 24.85 8.22
CA LEU A 194 -11.71 23.39 8.28
C LEU A 194 -12.72 22.71 9.20
N SER A 195 -13.56 23.45 9.90
CA SER A 195 -14.50 22.92 10.91
C SER A 195 -15.55 21.94 10.37
N ILE A 196 -15.79 21.89 9.06
CA ILE A 196 -16.76 20.99 8.41
C ILE A 196 -16.19 19.61 8.07
N TYR A 197 -14.86 19.47 8.01
CA TYR A 197 -14.16 18.23 7.68
C TYR A 197 -13.85 17.43 8.95
#